data_AF-A0A7E6FHF9-F1
#
_entry.id   AF-A0A7E6FHF9-F1
#
_cell.length_a   1.000
_cell.length_b   1.000
_cell.length_c   1.000
_cell.angle_alpha   90.00
_cell.angle_beta   90.00
_cell.angle_gamma   90.00
#
_symmetry.space_group_name_H-M   'P 1'
#
loop_
_entity.id
_entity.type
_entity.pdbx_description
1 polymer ?
#
loop_
_entity_poly.entity_id
_entity_poly.type
_entity_poly.pdbx_seq_one_letter_code
_entity_poly.pdbx_strand_id
1 'polypeptide(L)'
;MTRYLLFLLLVSTVNAGCQQEENCLSPNCYCSSKWFPKMNVTDIPQMVYFGFDDAVNSLINEYYDEIFTNNRNNPNGCPITMSLYVSDLYTDYKLVKKYYDAGHEIGVHGVNDKRIDTAAHLSEEAKQQRDNLIKHAEVKTDDIVGWRSPFLTSAGEEQPRI
;
A
#
# COMPACT_ATOMS: atom_id res chain seq x y z
N MET A 1 -47.45 -49.73 6.20
CA MET A 1 -46.44 -49.06 7.06
C MET A 1 -45.28 -48.68 6.19
N THR A 2 -45.21 -47.44 5.70
CA THR A 2 -44.07 -46.96 4.92
C THR A 2 -43.75 -45.56 5.41
N ARG A 3 -42.71 -45.43 6.24
CA ARG A 3 -42.20 -44.14 6.71
C ARG A 3 -41.17 -43.66 5.70
N TYR A 4 -41.46 -42.60 4.97
CA TYR A 4 -40.46 -41.84 4.23
C TYR A 4 -39.73 -40.94 5.22
N LEU A 5 -38.44 -41.20 5.45
CA LEU A 5 -37.56 -40.30 6.18
C LEU A 5 -37.14 -39.19 5.21
N LEU A 6 -37.71 -38.00 5.36
CA LEU A 6 -37.27 -36.81 4.64
C LEU A 6 -36.00 -36.29 5.33
N PHE A 7 -34.82 -36.57 4.77
CA PHE A 7 -33.58 -35.94 5.20
C PHE A 7 -33.55 -34.51 4.64
N LEU A 8 -33.96 -33.54 5.47
CA LEU A 8 -33.73 -32.12 5.22
C LEU A 8 -32.22 -31.86 5.31
N LEU A 9 -31.53 -31.85 4.17
CA LEU A 9 -30.21 -31.26 4.07
C LEU A 9 -30.36 -29.75 4.31
N LEU A 10 -30.13 -29.33 5.55
CA LEU A 10 -29.83 -27.95 5.86
C LEU A 10 -28.50 -27.62 5.17
N VAL A 11 -28.57 -27.08 3.97
CA VAL A 11 -27.42 -26.37 3.38
C VAL A 11 -27.28 -25.09 4.17
N SER A 12 -26.57 -25.16 5.28
CA SER A 12 -26.05 -23.96 5.94
C SER A 12 -25.11 -23.31 4.93
N THR A 13 -25.53 -22.20 4.33
CA THR A 13 -24.62 -21.28 3.66
C THR A 13 -23.74 -20.68 4.75
N VAL A 14 -22.73 -21.42 5.19
CA VAL A 14 -21.64 -20.85 5.97
C VAL A 14 -20.97 -19.89 5.00
N ASN A 15 -21.13 -18.59 5.22
CA ASN A 15 -20.29 -17.61 4.56
C ASN A 15 -18.87 -17.96 4.98
N ALA A 16 -18.16 -18.73 4.16
CA ALA A 16 -16.81 -19.14 4.47
C ALA A 16 -15.98 -17.86 4.39
N GLY A 17 -15.78 -17.21 5.54
CA GLY A 17 -14.83 -16.12 5.65
C GLY A 17 -13.46 -16.57 5.14
N CYS A 18 -12.51 -15.63 5.09
CA CYS A 18 -11.17 -15.96 4.61
C CYS A 18 -10.57 -17.11 5.45
N GLN A 19 -10.21 -18.22 4.78
CA GLN A 19 -9.55 -19.39 5.34
C GLN A 19 -8.20 -19.59 4.65
N GLN A 20 -7.13 -19.23 5.38
CA GLN A 20 -5.75 -19.32 4.89
C GLN A 20 -5.40 -20.77 4.55
N GLU A 21 -4.78 -20.99 3.39
CA GLU A 21 -4.43 -22.32 2.83
C GLU A 21 -5.60 -23.17 2.33
N GLU A 22 -6.85 -22.70 2.42
CA GLU A 22 -8.02 -23.41 1.91
C GLU A 22 -8.65 -22.67 0.72
N ASN A 23 -9.18 -21.47 0.95
CA ASN A 23 -9.79 -20.62 -0.07
C ASN A 23 -8.99 -19.33 -0.34
N CYS A 24 -7.88 -19.13 0.37
CA CYS A 24 -6.96 -18.00 0.25
C CYS A 24 -5.52 -18.53 0.25
N LEU A 25 -4.87 -18.51 -0.92
CA LEU A 25 -3.55 -19.12 -1.13
C LEU A 25 -2.49 -18.05 -1.43
N SER A 26 -1.33 -18.19 -0.77
CA SER A 26 -0.15 -17.34 -1.01
C SER A 26 0.42 -17.57 -2.42
N PRO A 27 1.04 -16.56 -3.06
CA PRO A 27 1.29 -15.19 -2.58
C PRO A 27 0.13 -14.22 -2.87
N ASN A 28 -0.91 -14.67 -3.58
CA ASN A 28 -1.95 -13.78 -4.12
C ASN A 28 -3.04 -13.42 -3.10
N CYS A 29 -3.14 -14.18 -2.01
CA CYS A 29 -4.11 -13.92 -0.96
C CYS A 29 -3.49 -14.27 0.40
N TYR A 30 -3.71 -13.39 1.38
CA TYR A 30 -3.41 -13.64 2.77
C TYR A 30 -4.55 -13.17 3.66
N CYS A 31 -5.09 -14.05 4.50
CA CYS A 31 -6.16 -13.70 5.41
C CYS A 31 -5.62 -12.86 6.56
N SER A 32 -6.38 -11.84 6.97
CA SER A 32 -6.14 -11.19 8.26
C SER A 32 -6.23 -12.23 9.37
N SER A 33 -5.11 -12.54 10.00
CA SER A 33 -5.06 -13.50 11.08
C SER A 33 -4.19 -12.94 12.20
N LYS A 34 -4.51 -13.33 13.43
CA LYS A 34 -3.64 -13.05 14.59
C LYS A 34 -2.36 -13.89 14.54
N TRP A 35 -2.30 -14.89 13.67
CA TRP A 35 -1.24 -15.87 13.63
C TRP A 35 -0.24 -15.47 12.56
N PHE A 36 0.99 -15.27 13.03
CA PHE A 36 2.15 -15.05 12.19
C PHE A 36 2.28 -16.21 11.17
N PRO A 37 2.95 -16.00 10.02
CA PRO A 37 3.30 -17.09 9.11
C PRO A 37 3.85 -18.27 9.90
N LYS A 38 3.67 -19.50 9.39
CA LYS A 38 4.07 -20.77 10.04
C LYS A 38 5.61 -20.88 10.22
N MET A 39 6.20 -19.96 10.97
CA MET A 39 7.60 -19.73 11.23
C MET A 39 7.76 -19.42 12.72
N ASN A 40 8.90 -19.76 13.30
CA ASN A 40 9.18 -19.34 14.68
C ASN A 40 9.41 -17.84 14.70
N VAL A 41 8.94 -17.17 15.76
CA VAL A 41 9.09 -15.72 15.92
C VAL A 41 10.55 -15.27 15.84
N THR A 42 11.49 -16.12 16.29
CA THR A 42 12.94 -15.87 16.21
C THR A 42 13.51 -15.87 14.80
N ASP A 43 12.80 -16.49 13.86
CA ASP A 43 13.24 -16.64 12.47
C ASP A 43 12.63 -15.56 11.56
N ILE A 44 11.72 -14.72 12.09
CA ILE A 44 11.03 -13.68 11.33
C ILE A 44 11.85 -12.38 11.38
N PRO A 45 12.26 -11.81 10.23
CA PRO A 45 12.88 -10.49 10.21
C PRO A 45 11.91 -9.42 10.72
N GLN A 46 12.33 -8.61 11.69
CA GLN A 46 11.57 -7.43 12.10
C GLN A 46 11.69 -6.37 11.00
N MET A 47 10.61 -6.19 10.23
CA MET A 47 10.52 -5.12 9.24
C MET A 47 10.19 -3.80 9.94
N VAL A 48 10.88 -2.73 9.55
CA VAL A 48 10.55 -1.35 9.94
C VAL A 48 10.21 -0.60 8.67
N TYR A 49 9.05 0.05 8.67
CA TYR A 49 8.50 0.76 7.51
C TYR A 49 8.52 2.26 7.75
N PHE A 50 9.29 2.99 6.95
CA PHE A 50 9.32 4.46 6.97
C PHE A 50 8.40 5.00 5.88
N GLY A 51 7.17 5.34 6.27
CA GLY A 51 6.21 6.01 5.40
C GLY A 51 6.18 7.50 5.65
N PHE A 52 6.38 8.30 4.61
CA PHE A 52 6.16 9.75 4.66
C PHE A 52 5.07 10.14 3.68
N ASP A 53 4.24 11.08 4.11
CA ASP A 53 3.10 11.56 3.34
C ASP A 53 3.37 13.02 2.91
N ASP A 54 2.57 13.51 1.98
CA ASP A 54 2.55 14.89 1.46
C ASP A 54 3.66 15.23 0.44
N ALA A 55 3.89 16.54 0.27
CA ALA A 55 4.69 17.10 -0.81
C ALA A 55 6.19 16.91 -0.57
N VAL A 56 6.90 16.44 -1.60
CA VAL A 56 8.37 16.35 -1.60
C VAL A 56 8.94 17.64 -2.17
N ASN A 57 9.66 18.41 -1.36
CA ASN A 57 10.21 19.70 -1.75
C ASN A 57 11.60 19.95 -1.13
N SER A 58 12.19 21.10 -1.45
CA SER A 58 13.54 21.46 -0.99
C SER A 58 13.67 21.55 0.52
N LEU A 59 12.60 21.85 1.26
CA LEU A 59 12.63 21.95 2.72
C LEU A 59 12.78 20.57 3.36
N ILE A 60 12.04 19.57 2.87
CA ILE A 60 12.08 18.22 3.45
C ILE A 60 13.26 17.39 2.93
N ASN A 61 13.79 17.71 1.75
CA ASN A 61 14.91 16.98 1.12
C ASN A 61 16.14 16.85 2.03
N GLU A 62 16.50 17.88 2.78
CA GLU A 62 17.68 17.83 3.66
C GLU A 62 17.56 16.74 4.72
N TYR A 63 16.38 16.59 5.33
CA TYR A 63 16.13 15.56 6.34
C TYR A 63 16.13 14.15 5.75
N TYR A 64 15.56 13.99 4.56
CA TYR A 64 15.59 12.72 3.84
C TYR A 64 17.03 12.32 3.48
N ASP A 65 17.84 13.26 2.98
CA ASP A 65 19.24 13.01 2.65
C ASP A 65 20.10 12.73 3.90
N GLU A 66 19.75 13.32 5.05
CA GLU A 66 20.43 13.05 6.32
C GLU A 66 20.13 11.64 6.84
N ILE A 67 18.92 11.11 6.62
CA ILE A 67 18.48 9.82 7.18
C ILE A 67 18.73 8.66 6.20
N PHE A 68 18.38 8.81 4.92
CA PHE A 68 18.40 7.74 3.92
C PHE A 68 19.68 7.78 3.09
N THR A 69 20.79 7.59 3.79
CA THR A 69 22.14 7.58 3.24
C THR A 69 22.57 6.16 2.83
N ASN A 70 23.49 6.05 1.88
CA ASN A 70 24.06 4.76 1.43
C ASN A 70 24.94 4.03 2.47
N ASN A 71 25.15 4.61 3.66
CA ASN A 71 25.90 3.99 4.75
C ASN A 71 25.02 3.50 5.92
N ARG A 72 23.70 3.74 5.87
CA ARG A 72 22.76 3.13 6.81
C ARG A 72 22.12 1.92 6.12
N ASN A 73 22.65 0.74 6.43
CA ASN A 73 22.32 -0.47 5.69
C ASN A 73 21.56 -1.49 6.55
N ASN A 74 20.67 -2.23 5.90
CA ASN A 74 20.05 -3.43 6.44
C ASN A 74 21.09 -4.53 6.67
N PRO A 75 20.78 -5.60 7.44
CA PRO A 75 21.69 -6.73 7.64
C PRO A 75 22.12 -7.44 6.36
N ASN A 76 21.36 -7.30 5.26
CA ASN A 76 21.72 -7.81 3.93
C ASN A 76 22.74 -6.92 3.17
N GLY A 77 23.17 -5.81 3.75
CA GLY A 77 24.12 -4.87 3.15
C GLY A 77 23.52 -3.82 2.23
N CYS A 78 22.22 -3.89 1.91
CA CYS A 78 21.54 -2.87 1.10
C CYS A 78 21.19 -1.64 1.96
N PRO A 79 21.21 -0.41 1.39
CA PRO A 79 20.73 0.78 2.08
C PRO A 79 19.28 0.63 2.59
N ILE A 80 18.96 1.31 3.68
CA ILE A 80 17.57 1.45 4.13
C ILE A 80 16.80 2.34 3.15
N THR A 81 15.51 2.07 3.00
CA THR A 81 14.63 2.81 2.10
C THR A 81 13.42 3.36 2.84
N MET A 82 12.76 4.32 2.21
CA MET A 82 11.46 4.86 2.61
C MET A 82 10.44 4.65 1.50
N SER A 83 9.18 4.86 1.88
CA SER A 83 8.04 4.90 0.98
C SER A 83 7.40 6.29 1.08
N LEU A 84 7.40 7.01 -0.04
CA LEU A 84 6.88 8.38 -0.15
C LEU A 84 5.48 8.33 -0.77
N TYR A 85 4.43 8.65 -0.02
CA TYR A 85 3.11 8.89 -0.57
C TYR A 85 2.99 10.36 -0.93
N VAL A 86 3.16 10.66 -2.22
CA VAL A 86 3.40 12.02 -2.69
C VAL A 86 2.10 12.70 -3.11
N SER A 87 1.85 13.90 -2.60
CA SER A 87 0.80 14.79 -3.11
C SER A 87 1.32 15.75 -4.19
N ASP A 88 0.47 16.24 -5.10
CA ASP A 88 0.91 17.11 -6.21
C ASP A 88 1.35 18.50 -5.71
N LEU A 89 0.49 19.12 -4.90
CA LEU A 89 0.63 20.53 -4.56
C LEU A 89 1.96 20.78 -3.81
N TYR A 90 2.79 21.66 -4.36
CA TYR A 90 4.14 22.01 -3.86
C TYR A 90 5.21 20.93 -4.01
N THR A 91 4.96 19.83 -4.73
CA THR A 91 5.98 18.82 -5.01
C THR A 91 6.94 19.27 -6.10
N ASP A 92 8.24 19.10 -5.83
CA ASP A 92 9.30 19.13 -6.83
C ASP A 92 9.54 17.70 -7.34
N TYR A 93 8.98 17.40 -8.51
CA TYR A 93 9.09 16.08 -9.14
C TYR A 93 10.53 15.67 -9.48
N LYS A 94 11.50 16.60 -9.57
CA LYS A 94 12.92 16.23 -9.73
C LYS A 94 13.46 15.55 -8.48
N LEU A 95 13.01 15.99 -7.31
CA LEU A 95 13.38 15.36 -6.04
C LEU A 95 12.70 14.00 -5.89
N VAL A 96 11.43 13.88 -6.30
CA VAL A 96 10.76 12.57 -6.37
C VAL A 96 11.53 11.61 -7.27
N LYS A 97 11.93 12.06 -8.47
CA LYS A 97 12.75 11.27 -9.39
C LYS A 97 14.08 10.85 -8.76
N LYS A 98 14.79 11.76 -8.11
CA LYS A 98 16.04 11.47 -7.39
C LYS A 98 15.84 10.33 -6.40
N TYR A 99 14.77 10.35 -5.61
CA TYR A 99 14.50 9.32 -4.61
C TYR A 99 14.05 7.99 -5.24
N TYR A 100 13.25 8.02 -6.29
CA TYR A 100 12.90 6.83 -7.07
C TYR A 100 14.14 6.17 -7.70
N ASP A 101 15.01 6.96 -8.32
CA ASP A 101 16.26 6.47 -8.92
C ASP A 101 17.22 5.90 -7.85
N ALA A 102 17.10 6.34 -6.59
CA ALA A 102 17.83 5.81 -5.44
C ALA A 102 17.20 4.52 -4.84
N GLY A 103 16.08 4.05 -5.39
CA GLY A 103 15.41 2.81 -4.97
C GLY A 103 14.38 2.97 -3.86
N HIS A 104 13.93 4.21 -3.57
CA HIS A 104 12.80 4.44 -2.68
C HIS A 104 11.46 4.16 -3.37
N GLU A 105 10.47 3.72 -2.59
CA GLU A 105 9.13 3.48 -3.08
C GLU A 105 8.37 4.81 -3.24
N ILE A 106 7.66 4.97 -4.36
CA ILE A 106 6.80 6.12 -4.62
C ILE A 106 5.35 5.63 -4.69
N GLY A 107 4.54 6.07 -3.73
CA GLY A 107 3.11 5.91 -3.68
C GLY A 107 2.36 7.23 -3.92
N VAL A 108 1.05 7.14 -4.00
CA VAL A 108 0.15 8.25 -4.36
C VAL A 108 -0.58 8.77 -3.11
N HIS A 109 -0.63 10.10 -2.94
CA HIS A 109 -1.38 10.78 -1.86
C HIS A 109 -2.42 11.81 -2.35
N GLY A 110 -2.83 11.72 -3.61
CA GLY A 110 -3.76 12.66 -4.23
C GLY A 110 -3.09 13.94 -4.74
N VAL A 111 -3.87 14.86 -5.29
CA VAL A 111 -3.38 16.08 -5.92
C VAL A 111 -3.36 17.22 -4.90
N ASN A 112 -4.50 17.45 -4.25
CA ASN A 112 -4.72 18.68 -3.48
C ASN A 112 -4.63 18.51 -1.96
N ASP A 113 -4.27 17.30 -1.48
CA ASP A 113 -4.30 16.92 -0.06
C ASP A 113 -5.61 17.37 0.64
N LYS A 114 -6.73 17.13 -0.04
CA LYS A 114 -8.07 17.42 0.47
C LYS A 114 -8.73 16.14 0.91
N ARG A 115 -9.65 16.26 1.86
CA ARG A 115 -10.47 15.13 2.28
C ARG A 115 -11.25 14.58 1.08
N ILE A 116 -11.07 13.29 0.85
CA ILE A 116 -11.78 12.54 -0.18
C ILE A 116 -12.99 11.90 0.48
N ASP A 117 -14.17 12.23 -0.03
CA ASP A 117 -15.48 11.90 0.54
C ASP A 117 -16.30 10.95 -0.34
N THR A 118 -15.87 10.70 -1.58
CA THR A 118 -16.54 9.80 -2.52
C THR A 118 -15.54 8.94 -3.29
N ALA A 119 -16.00 7.78 -3.76
CA ALA A 119 -15.23 6.87 -4.62
C ALA A 119 -14.79 7.54 -5.94
N ALA A 120 -15.67 8.34 -6.56
CA ALA A 120 -15.36 9.06 -7.78
C ALA A 120 -14.21 10.07 -7.58
N HIS A 121 -14.27 10.84 -6.49
CA HIS A 121 -13.23 11.79 -6.12
C HIS A 121 -11.91 11.07 -5.79
N LEU A 122 -11.96 9.90 -5.12
CA LEU A 122 -10.77 9.08 -4.89
C LEU A 122 -10.12 8.65 -6.20
N SER A 123 -10.92 8.10 -7.12
CA SER A 123 -10.43 7.62 -8.42
C SER A 123 -9.80 8.75 -9.24
N GLU A 124 -10.41 9.93 -9.23
CA GLU A 124 -9.87 11.12 -9.89
C GLU A 124 -8.53 11.56 -9.29
N GLU A 125 -8.47 11.78 -7.97
CA GLU A 125 -7.25 12.25 -7.29
C GLU A 125 -6.12 11.21 -7.35
N ALA A 126 -6.44 9.92 -7.19
CA ALA A 126 -5.46 8.84 -7.30
C ALA A 126 -4.90 8.71 -8.71
N LYS A 127 -5.77 8.70 -9.72
CA LYS A 127 -5.34 8.59 -11.11
C LYS A 127 -4.55 9.81 -11.56
N GLN A 128 -5.04 11.02 -11.27
CA GLN A 128 -4.37 12.24 -11.69
C GLN A 128 -2.99 12.35 -11.07
N GLN A 129 -2.86 12.05 -9.77
CA GLN A 129 -1.54 12.12 -9.13
C GLN A 129 -0.60 11.01 -9.60
N ARG A 130 -1.12 9.81 -9.87
CA ARG A 130 -0.34 8.75 -10.51
C ARG A 130 0.20 9.18 -11.88
N ASP A 131 -0.65 9.80 -12.70
CA ASP A 131 -0.27 10.31 -14.02
C ASP A 131 0.79 11.42 -13.91
N ASN A 132 0.69 12.30 -12.90
CA ASN A 132 1.71 13.30 -12.62
C ASN A 132 3.06 12.68 -12.26
N LEU A 133 3.09 11.68 -11.36
CA LEU A 133 4.33 10.99 -10.97
C LEU A 133 5.01 10.31 -12.17
N ILE A 134 4.23 9.66 -13.04
CA ILE A 134 4.75 9.06 -14.28
C ILE A 134 5.33 10.13 -15.20
N LYS A 135 4.57 11.21 -15.43
CA LYS A 135 4.92 12.23 -16.41
C LYS A 135 6.07 13.14 -15.97
N HIS A 136 6.12 13.49 -14.69
CA HIS A 136 6.98 14.55 -14.18
C HIS A 136 8.16 14.03 -13.37
N ALA A 137 8.04 12.86 -12.72
CA ALA A 137 9.15 12.19 -12.02
C ALA A 137 9.66 10.94 -12.75
N GLU A 138 9.06 10.56 -13.89
CA GLU A 138 9.47 9.40 -14.70
C GLU A 138 9.45 8.08 -13.93
N VAL A 139 8.59 7.98 -12.91
CA VAL A 139 8.36 6.74 -12.17
C VAL A 139 7.66 5.75 -13.10
N LYS A 140 8.14 4.50 -13.16
CA LYS A 140 7.51 3.48 -14.01
C LYS A 140 6.10 3.20 -13.54
N THR A 141 5.20 3.08 -14.50
CA THR A 141 3.77 2.80 -14.28
C THR A 141 3.54 1.59 -13.37
N ASP A 142 4.32 0.52 -13.56
CA ASP A 142 4.18 -0.73 -12.80
C ASP A 142 4.74 -0.65 -11.37
N ASP A 143 5.56 0.37 -11.07
CA ASP A 143 6.14 0.57 -9.74
C ASP A 143 5.22 1.44 -8.84
N ILE A 144 4.24 2.16 -9.41
CA ILE A 144 3.27 2.95 -8.65
C ILE A 144 2.05 2.09 -8.31
N VAL A 145 2.16 1.35 -7.21
CA VAL A 145 1.13 0.43 -6.72
C VAL A 145 0.53 0.84 -5.36
N GLY A 146 1.17 1.78 -4.66
CA GLY A 146 0.73 2.25 -3.35
C GLY A 146 -0.21 3.45 -3.43
N TRP A 147 -1.27 3.43 -2.63
CA TRP A 147 -2.15 4.58 -2.37
C TRP A 147 -2.33 4.76 -0.86
N ARG A 148 -2.32 6.03 -0.42
CA ARG A 148 -2.75 6.41 0.93
C ARG A 148 -3.67 7.61 0.83
N SER A 149 -4.84 7.56 1.46
CA SER A 149 -5.79 8.67 1.42
C SER A 149 -5.33 9.83 2.29
N PRO A 150 -5.47 11.09 1.84
CA PRO A 150 -5.41 12.29 2.69
C PRO A 150 -6.20 12.15 3.98
N PHE A 151 -5.62 12.61 5.10
CA PHE A 151 -6.18 12.51 6.45
C PHE A 151 -6.56 11.09 6.88
N LEU A 152 -6.02 10.05 6.22
CA LEU A 152 -6.36 8.64 6.43
C LEU A 152 -7.87 8.35 6.33
N THR A 153 -8.59 9.15 5.52
CA THR A 153 -10.03 8.97 5.34
C THR A 153 -10.30 7.88 4.29
N SER A 154 -11.01 6.82 4.67
CA SER A 154 -11.38 5.75 3.74
C SER A 154 -12.63 6.12 2.92
N ALA A 155 -12.67 5.69 1.65
CA ALA A 155 -13.88 5.70 0.82
C ALA A 155 -14.72 4.41 0.96
N GLY A 156 -14.50 3.62 2.03
CA GLY A 156 -15.23 2.40 2.33
C GLY A 156 -14.90 1.26 1.37
N GLU A 157 -15.91 0.43 1.06
CA GLU A 157 -15.76 -0.77 0.21
C GLU A 157 -15.37 -0.47 -1.24
N GLU A 158 -15.59 0.77 -1.71
CA GLU A 158 -15.24 1.16 -3.07
C GLU A 158 -13.75 1.46 -3.23
N GLN A 159 -13.05 1.85 -2.16
CA GLN A 159 -11.63 2.19 -2.23
C GLN A 159 -10.74 1.07 -2.82
N PRO A 160 -10.83 -0.20 -2.40
CA PRO A 160 -10.02 -1.27 -2.99
C PRO A 160 -10.46 -1.71 -4.40
N ARG A 161 -11.53 -1.13 -4.97
CA ARG A 161 -12.04 -1.47 -6.32
C ARG A 161 -11.60 -0.46 -7.39
N ILE A 162 -10.98 0.63 -6.98
CA ILE A 162 -10.46 1.72 -7.82
C ILE A 162 -9.04 1.38 -8.24
#